data_AF-A0A661BM46-F1
#
_entry.id   AF-A0A661BM46-F1
#
_cell.length_a   1.000
_cell.length_b   1.000
_cell.length_c   1.000
_cell.angle_alpha   90.00
_cell.angle_beta   90.00
_cell.angle_gamma   90.00
#
_symmetry.space_group_name_H-M   'P 1'
#
loop_
_entity.id
_entity.type
_entity.pdbx_description
1 polymer ?
#
loop_
_entity_poly.entity_id
_entity_poly.type
_entity_poly.pdbx_seq_one_letter_code
_entity_poly.pdbx_strand_id
1 'polypeptide(L)'
;MMQLVVNGQNREADSGMTVTHLLEILDLLGRRVAVEVNGEIVPRSQYDLSQLQEGDRVEVVQAIGGGMAHLDRRCSWLNKQKRW
;
A
#
# COMPACT_ATOMS: atom_id res chain seq x y z
N MET A 1 -2.55 -1.52 20.64
CA MET A 1 -2.29 -2.66 19.74
C MET A 1 -3.56 -2.94 18.97
N MET A 2 -3.45 -3.01 17.65
CA MET A 2 -4.53 -3.33 16.73
C MET A 2 -4.08 -4.48 15.82
N GLN A 3 -5.04 -5.27 15.34
CA GLN A 3 -4.78 -6.35 14.40
C GLN A 3 -4.97 -5.85 12.97
N LEU A 4 -3.97 -6.05 12.12
CA LEU A 4 -4.01 -5.76 10.70
C LEU A 4 -3.81 -7.04 9.90
N VAL A 5 -4.33 -7.09 8.69
CA VAL A 5 -4.03 -8.16 7.74
C VAL A 5 -3.12 -7.59 6.67
N VAL A 6 -1.84 -7.91 6.71
CA VAL A 6 -0.84 -7.40 5.77
C VAL A 6 -0.42 -8.53 4.83
N ASN A 7 -0.66 -8.38 3.53
CA ASN A 7 -0.38 -9.43 2.52
C ASN A 7 -0.99 -10.79 2.90
N GLY A 8 -2.22 -10.78 3.44
CA GLY A 8 -2.92 -11.99 3.90
C GLY A 8 -2.42 -12.58 5.23
N GLN A 9 -1.47 -11.93 5.91
CA GLN A 9 -0.96 -12.36 7.22
C GLN A 9 -1.43 -11.43 8.32
N ASN A 10 -1.96 -11.99 9.41
CA ASN A 10 -2.33 -11.22 10.59
C ASN A 10 -1.08 -10.68 11.27
N ARG A 11 -1.09 -9.39 11.60
CA ARG A 11 0.03 -8.70 12.22
C ARG A 11 -0.49 -7.70 13.25
N GLU A 12 0.18 -7.66 14.39
CA GLU A 12 -0.07 -6.63 15.40
C GLU A 12 0.66 -5.34 15.02
N ALA A 13 -0.05 -4.23 15.14
CA ALA A 13 0.46 -2.89 14.92
C ALA A 13 0.03 -1.94 16.04
N ASP A 14 0.75 -0.83 16.17
CA ASP A 14 0.39 0.23 17.11
C ASP A 14 -0.77 1.05 16.58
N SER A 15 -1.63 1.50 17.49
CA SER A 15 -2.81 2.29 17.17
C SER A 15 -2.40 3.61 16.51
N GLY A 16 -2.99 3.95 15.36
CA GLY A 16 -2.64 5.15 14.60
C GLY A 16 -1.39 5.02 13.72
N MET A 17 -0.86 3.81 13.52
CA MET A 17 0.19 3.54 12.54
C MET A 17 -0.24 3.97 11.14
N THR A 18 0.67 4.58 10.39
CA THR A 18 0.43 4.97 8.99
C THR A 18 0.96 3.93 8.02
N VAL A 19 0.51 4.00 6.76
CA VAL A 19 1.04 3.18 5.67
C VAL A 19 2.56 3.33 5.55
N THR A 20 3.10 4.54 5.71
CA THR A 20 4.56 4.79 5.70
C THR A 20 5.28 3.98 6.76
N HIS A 21 4.81 4.03 8.01
CA HIS A 21 5.42 3.29 9.12
C HIS A 21 5.37 1.77 8.89
N LEU A 22 4.26 1.27 8.34
CA LEU A 22 4.15 -0.14 7.98
C LEU A 22 5.18 -0.52 6.90
N LEU A 23 5.37 0.31 5.88
CA LEU A 23 6.37 0.09 4.84
C LEU A 23 7.81 0.16 5.39
N GLU A 24 8.06 1.00 6.38
CA GLU A 24 9.35 1.10 7.05
C GLU A 24 9.69 -0.19 7.80
N ILE A 25 8.75 -0.72 8.60
CA ILE A 25 8.90 -2.00 9.31
C ILE A 25 9.10 -3.17 8.33
N LEU A 26 8.50 -3.08 7.15
CA LEU A 26 8.65 -4.06 6.09
C LEU A 26 9.95 -3.93 5.29
N ASP A 27 10.79 -2.91 5.55
CA ASP A 27 11.96 -2.56 4.73
C ASP A 27 11.61 -2.29 3.25
N LEU A 28 10.38 -1.83 3.02
CA LEU A 28 9.84 -1.51 1.70
C LEU A 28 9.74 0.00 1.44
N LEU A 29 10.04 0.82 2.45
CA LEU A 29 10.10 2.27 2.31
C LEU A 29 11.06 2.67 1.18
N GLY A 30 10.60 3.53 0.27
CA GLY A 30 11.39 3.99 -0.87
C GLY A 30 11.46 3.02 -2.06
N ARG A 31 11.02 1.76 -1.92
CA ARG A 31 10.91 0.82 -3.04
C ARG A 31 9.71 1.17 -3.94
N ARG A 32 9.72 0.66 -5.17
CA ARG A 32 8.59 0.80 -6.09
C ARG A 32 7.51 -0.21 -5.73
N VAL A 33 6.71 0.13 -4.73
CA VAL A 33 5.57 -0.67 -4.28
C VAL A 33 4.27 0.13 -4.41
N ALA A 34 3.19 -0.56 -4.75
CA ALA A 34 1.83 -0.06 -4.62
C ALA A 34 1.23 -0.63 -3.35
N VAL A 35 0.54 0.23 -2.59
CA VAL A 35 -0.19 -0.17 -1.39
C VAL A 35 -1.68 -0.03 -1.64
N GLU A 36 -2.41 -1.07 -1.28
CA GLU A 36 -3.87 -1.13 -1.29
C GLU A 36 -4.35 -1.33 0.14
N VAL A 37 -5.34 -0.54 0.57
CA VAL A 37 -5.97 -0.65 1.89
C VAL A 37 -7.45 -0.92 1.66
N ASN A 38 -7.94 -2.05 2.14
CA ASN A 38 -9.35 -2.48 2.04
C ASN A 38 -9.92 -2.48 0.60
N GLY A 39 -9.11 -2.77 -0.42
CA GLY A 39 -9.55 -2.69 -1.82
C GLY A 39 -9.27 -1.36 -2.52
N GLU A 40 -8.77 -0.37 -1.79
CA GLU A 40 -8.51 0.97 -2.30
C GLU A 40 -7.00 1.25 -2.41
N ILE A 41 -6.55 1.61 -3.61
CA ILE A 41 -5.14 1.95 -3.86
C ILE A 41 -4.82 3.29 -3.21
N VAL A 42 -3.90 3.28 -2.25
CA VAL A 42 -3.42 4.50 -1.61
C VAL A 42 -2.29 5.09 -2.48
N PRO A 43 -2.40 6.36 -2.92
CA PRO A 43 -1.30 7.02 -3.60
C PRO A 43 -0.11 7.22 -2.66
N ARG A 44 1.12 7.12 -3.17
CA ARG A 44 2.35 7.30 -2.36
C ARG A 44 2.41 8.64 -1.62
N SER A 45 1.81 9.70 -2.17
CA SER A 45 1.72 11.01 -1.50
C SER A 45 0.81 11.03 -0.28
N GLN A 46 -0.03 10.02 -0.11
CA GLN A 46 -0.97 9.88 1.01
C GLN A 46 -0.49 8.86 2.05
N TYR A 47 0.63 8.15 1.83
CA TYR A 47 1.10 7.13 2.78
C TYR A 47 1.31 7.67 4.20
N ASP A 48 1.76 8.92 4.33
CA ASP A 48 1.97 9.58 5.62
C ASP A 48 0.66 10.05 6.28
N LEU A 49 -0.40 10.23 5.48
CA LEU A 49 -1.71 10.72 5.93
C LEU A 49 -2.69 9.57 6.19
N SER A 50 -2.50 8.45 5.51
CA SER A 50 -3.34 7.26 5.63
C SER A 50 -3.01 6.50 6.90
N GLN A 51 -3.81 6.75 7.93
CA GLN A 51 -3.80 5.99 9.18
C GLN A 51 -4.53 4.66 9.00
N LEU A 52 -3.89 3.59 9.46
CA LEU A 52 -4.45 2.25 9.48
C LEU A 52 -5.29 2.07 10.74
N GLN A 53 -6.41 1.37 10.59
CA GLN A 53 -7.36 1.05 11.64
C GLN A 53 -7.38 -0.45 11.93
N GLU A 54 -7.92 -0.80 13.10
CA GLU A 54 -8.06 -2.20 13.47
C GLU A 54 -8.96 -2.96 12.48
N GLY A 55 -8.46 -4.11 12.01
CA GLY A 55 -9.13 -4.97 11.04
C GLY A 55 -8.82 -4.61 9.58
N ASP A 56 -8.05 -3.55 9.32
CA ASP A 56 -7.71 -3.16 7.95
C ASP A 56 -6.88 -4.22 7.25
N ARG A 57 -7.17 -4.37 5.95
CA ARG A 57 -6.46 -5.26 5.04
C ARG A 57 -5.53 -4.43 4.17
N VAL A 58 -4.23 -4.61 4.35
CA VAL A 58 -3.20 -3.92 3.59
C VAL A 58 -2.52 -4.91 2.65
N GLU A 59 -2.58 -4.64 1.35
CA GLU A 59 -1.78 -5.36 0.36
C GLU A 59 -0.65 -4.48 -0.16
N VAL A 60 0.56 -5.01 -0.14
CA VAL A 60 1.77 -4.34 -0.62
C VAL A 60 2.34 -5.17 -1.75
N VAL A 61 2.16 -4.68 -2.97
CA VAL A 61 2.63 -5.36 -4.18
C VAL A 61 3.77 -4.58 -4.83
N GLN A 62 4.80 -5.28 -5.31
CA GLN A 62 5.84 -4.64 -6.12
C GLN A 62 5.26 -4.19 -7.45
N ALA A 63 5.45 -2.91 -7.77
CA ALA A 63 5.08 -2.38 -9.07
C ALA A 63 6.10 -2.89 -10.10
N ILE A 64 5.72 -3.94 -10.84
CA ILE A 64 6.47 -4.42 -12.01
C ILE A 64 6.27 -3.40 -13.14
N GLY A 65 7.18 -2.42 -13.18
CA GLY A 65 7.15 -1.35 -14.16
C GLY A 65 7.61 -1.84 -15.53
N GLY A 66 6.66 -2.00 -16.45
CA GLY A 66 6.96 -1.85 -17.87
C GLY A 66 7.14 -0.37 -18.19
N GLY A 67 8.38 0.07 -18.39
CA GLY A 67 8.75 1.20 -19.24
C GLY A 67 8.39 2.63 -18.76
N MET A 68 9.44 3.35 -18.36
CA MET A 68 9.63 4.80 -18.42
C MET A 68 8.85 5.72 -17.46
N ALA A 69 9.67 6.51 -16.77
CA ALA A 69 9.29 7.65 -15.97
C ALA A 69 8.69 8.73 -16.87
N HIS A 70 7.38 8.93 -16.78
CA HIS A 70 6.75 10.23 -16.92
C HIS A 70 5.57 10.23 -15.96
N LEU A 71 5.68 11.01 -14.89
CA LEU A 71 4.57 11.36 -14.02
C LEU A 71 3.62 12.26 -14.82
N ASP A 72 2.83 11.68 -15.72
CA ASP A 72 1.69 12.35 -16.34
C ASP A 72 0.37 11.79 -15.76
N ARG A 73 -0.58 12.70 -15.55
CA ARG A 73 -1.67 12.70 -14.56
C ARG A 73 -2.81 11.72 -14.80
N ARG A 74 -2.57 10.56 -15.41
CA ARG A 74 -3.60 9.53 -15.57
C ARG A 74 -2.99 8.19 -15.24
N CYS A 75 -3.11 7.81 -13.96
CA CYS A 75 -2.84 6.47 -13.47
C CYS A 75 -3.68 5.43 -14.26
N SER A 76 -3.15 4.97 -15.39
CA SER A 76 -3.65 3.84 -16.17
C SER A 76 -3.27 2.50 -15.52
N TRP A 77 -3.28 2.44 -14.19
CA TRP A 77 -3.11 1.21 -13.40
C TRP A 77 -4.46 0.68 -12.88
N LEU A 78 -5.47 1.54 -12.75
CA LEU A 78 -6.82 1.19 -12.27
C LEU A 78 -7.58 0.19 -13.16
N ASN A 79 -7.12 -0.13 -14.38
CA ASN A 79 -7.86 -0.96 -15.33
C ASN A 79 -7.23 -2.32 -15.66
N LYS A 80 -6.22 -2.79 -14.90
CA LYS A 80 -5.51 -4.06 -15.18
C LYS A 80 -5.63 -5.15 -14.12
N GLN A 81 -6.44 -4.97 -13.07
CA GLN A 81 -6.67 -6.02 -12.05
C GLN A 81 -8.01 -6.78 -12.21
N LYS A 82 -8.77 -6.59 -13.30
CA LYS A 82 -9.94 -7.44 -13.64
C LYS A 82 -9.60 -8.66 -14.51
N ARG A 83 -8.34 -9.09 -14.53
CA ARG A 83 -7.91 -10.26 -15.30
C ARG A 83 -6.77 -11.00 -14.62
N TRP A 84 -7.05 -11.52 -13.43
CA TRP A 84 -6.40 -12.68 -12.85
C TRP A 84 -7.48 -13.55 -12.23
#